data_AF-A0AAW0MGX8-F1
#
_entry.id   AF-A0AAW0MGX8-F1
#
_cell.length_a   1.000
_cell.length_b   1.000
_cell.length_c   1.000
_cell.angle_alpha   90.00
_cell.angle_beta   90.00
_cell.angle_gamma   90.00
#
_symmetry.space_group_name_H-M   'P 1'
#
loop_
_entity.id
_entity.type
_entity.pdbx_description
1 polymer ?
#
loop_
_entity_poly.entity_id
_entity_poly.type
_entity_poly.pdbx_seq_one_letter_code
_entity_poly.pdbx_strand_id
1 'polypeptide(L)'
;MDQSARQRQRQEQRQQEQRQQEQRQQEQSQRIMTFTVKACYNHNSEFRKFEVNNTSFSELEKKIKGVFSIKCANIEVRYRDEDGDMVLISSDEEFKIALKENATSQKIRVDVREDWII
;
A
#
# COMPACT_ATOMS: atom_id res chain seq x y z
N MET A 1 -53.17 -1.73 23.26
CA MET A 1 -52.14 -2.02 22.25
C MET A 1 -50.98 -1.08 22.50
N ASP A 2 -49.82 -1.61 22.87
CA ASP A 2 -48.69 -0.85 23.42
C ASP A 2 -47.91 -0.13 22.31
N GLN A 3 -48.08 1.20 22.21
CA GLN A 3 -47.42 2.01 21.17
C GLN A 3 -45.90 2.13 21.42
N SER A 4 -45.46 2.01 22.67
CA SER A 4 -44.06 2.13 23.07
C SER A 4 -43.22 0.95 22.60
N ALA A 5 -43.77 -0.27 22.61
CA ALA A 5 -43.10 -1.46 22.07
C ALA A 5 -42.81 -1.35 20.56
N ARG A 6 -43.77 -0.83 19.78
CA ARG A 6 -43.60 -0.64 18.32
C ARG A 6 -42.55 0.42 17.99
N GLN A 7 -42.42 1.45 18.82
CA GLN A 7 -41.47 2.54 18.59
C GLN A 7 -40.03 2.11 18.89
N ARG A 8 -39.81 1.35 19.97
CA ARG A 8 -38.49 0.75 20.28
C ARG A 8 -38.04 -0.19 19.19
N GLN A 9 -38.93 -1.08 18.73
CA GLN A 9 -38.61 -2.06 17.69
C GLN A 9 -38.15 -1.41 16.37
N ARG A 10 -38.77 -0.29 15.98
CA ARG A 10 -38.33 0.50 14.81
C ARG A 10 -36.98 1.19 15.03
N GLN A 11 -36.70 1.63 16.25
CA GLN A 11 -35.44 2.30 16.58
C GLN A 11 -34.28 1.31 16.59
N GLU A 12 -34.51 0.10 17.13
CA GLU A 12 -33.56 -1.00 17.13
C GLU A 12 -33.25 -1.49 15.70
N GLN A 13 -34.27 -1.66 14.85
CA GLN A 13 -34.08 -2.02 13.45
C GLN A 13 -33.18 -1.03 12.72
N ARG A 14 -33.47 0.28 12.83
CA ARG A 14 -32.64 1.31 12.18
C ARG A 14 -31.21 1.30 12.68
N GLN A 15 -30.99 1.12 13.98
CA GLN A 15 -29.64 1.09 14.54
C GLN A 15 -28.88 -0.18 14.13
N GLN A 16 -29.57 -1.31 14.00
CA GLN A 16 -28.98 -2.56 13.55
C GLN A 16 -28.61 -2.50 12.06
N GLU A 17 -29.47 -1.91 11.21
CA GLU A 17 -29.19 -1.65 9.81
C GLU A 17 -27.97 -0.72 9.64
N GLN A 18 -27.88 0.35 10.43
CA GLN A 18 -26.76 1.30 10.40
C GLN A 18 -25.42 0.62 10.73
N ARG A 19 -25.38 -0.15 11.84
CA ARG A 19 -24.18 -0.93 12.22
C ARG A 19 -23.77 -1.94 11.15
N GLN A 20 -24.74 -2.58 10.51
CA GLN A 20 -24.48 -3.56 9.46
C GLN A 20 -23.99 -2.89 8.17
N GLN A 21 -24.44 -1.67 7.89
CA GLN A 21 -23.96 -0.86 6.76
C GLN A 21 -22.52 -0.38 7.02
N GLU A 22 -22.21 0.09 8.24
CA GLU A 22 -20.86 0.46 8.65
C GLU A 22 -19.88 -0.73 8.60
N GLN A 23 -20.28 -1.91 9.09
CA GLN A 23 -19.46 -3.13 8.99
C GLN A 23 -19.16 -3.49 7.54
N ARG A 24 -20.16 -3.49 6.66
CA ARG A 24 -19.94 -3.77 5.23
C ARG A 24 -19.01 -2.76 4.56
N GLN A 25 -19.07 -1.49 4.97
CA GLN A 25 -18.18 -0.46 4.46
C GLN A 25 -16.73 -0.68 4.93
N GLN A 26 -16.53 -1.05 6.21
CA GLN A 26 -15.22 -1.38 6.75
C GLN A 26 -14.61 -2.65 6.11
N GLU A 27 -15.41 -3.69 5.87
CA GLU A 27 -14.95 -4.91 5.20
C GLU A 27 -14.57 -4.65 3.73
N GLN A 28 -15.32 -3.81 3.01
CA GLN A 28 -14.98 -3.43 1.64
C GLN A 28 -13.69 -2.60 1.56
N SER A 29 -13.40 -1.78 2.57
CA SER A 29 -12.16 -0.99 2.64
C SER A 29 -10.90 -1.83 2.89
N GLN A 30 -11.03 -3.08 3.34
CA GLN A 30 -9.91 -4.00 3.55
C GLN A 30 -9.65 -4.94 2.37
N ARG A 31 -9.93 -4.51 1.13
CA ARG A 31 -9.46 -5.26 -0.04
C ARG A 31 -7.94 -5.37 0.00
N ILE A 32 -7.44 -6.56 0.29
CA ILE A 32 -6.01 -6.87 0.22
C ILE A 32 -5.62 -6.78 -1.26
N MET A 33 -5.06 -5.64 -1.64
CA MET A 33 -4.44 -5.47 -2.94
C MET A 33 -3.00 -5.95 -2.85
N THR A 34 -2.72 -7.05 -3.55
CA THR A 34 -1.37 -7.57 -3.75
C THR A 34 -0.74 -6.82 -4.92
N PHE A 35 0.40 -6.19 -4.68
CA PHE A 35 1.19 -5.54 -5.72
C PHE A 35 2.55 -6.23 -5.87
N THR A 36 3.06 -6.25 -7.09
CA THR A 36 4.41 -6.73 -7.37
C THR A 36 5.33 -5.53 -7.63
N VAL A 37 6.26 -5.31 -6.71
CA VAL A 37 7.34 -4.32 -6.86
C VAL A 37 8.53 -5.00 -7.54
N LYS A 38 8.97 -4.47 -8.67
CA LYS A 38 10.21 -4.88 -9.34
C LYS A 38 11.30 -3.87 -9.02
N ALA A 39 12.22 -4.23 -8.14
CA ALA A 39 13.34 -3.37 -7.81
C ALA A 39 14.58 -3.73 -8.65
N CYS A 40 15.23 -2.71 -9.18
CA CYS A 40 16.56 -2.76 -9.77
C CYS A 40 17.52 -2.04 -8.83
N TYR A 41 18.70 -2.61 -8.56
CA TYR A 41 19.70 -1.97 -7.72
C TYR A 41 20.88 -1.48 -8.56
N ASN A 42 21.22 -0.19 -8.45
CA ASN A 42 22.40 0.42 -9.07
C ASN A 42 22.55 0.13 -10.59
N HIS A 43 21.45 0.23 -11.35
CA HIS A 43 21.40 -0.09 -12.79
C HIS A 43 21.85 -1.52 -13.15
N ASN A 44 21.85 -2.44 -12.17
CA ASN A 44 22.17 -3.82 -12.44
C ASN A 44 21.10 -4.44 -13.36
N SER A 45 21.47 -5.39 -14.21
CA SER A 45 20.50 -6.07 -15.09
C SER A 45 19.59 -7.06 -14.33
N GLU A 46 19.81 -7.23 -13.02
CA GLU A 46 19.01 -8.09 -12.16
C GLU A 46 17.85 -7.34 -11.50
N PHE A 47 16.64 -7.65 -11.93
CA PHE A 47 15.42 -7.21 -11.28
C PHE A 47 14.96 -8.24 -10.25
N ARG A 48 14.69 -7.78 -9.04
CA ARG A 48 14.11 -8.61 -7.98
C ARG A 48 12.64 -8.24 -7.79
N LYS A 49 11.79 -9.25 -7.69
CA LYS A 49 10.34 -9.09 -7.51
C LYS A 49 10.02 -9.24 -6.04
N PHE A 50 9.27 -8.29 -5.51
CA PHE A 50 8.78 -8.27 -4.14
C PHE A 50 7.27 -8.18 -4.17
N GLU A 51 6.61 -9.11 -3.50
CA GLU A 51 5.17 -9.04 -3.29
C GLU A 51 4.92 -8.18 -2.05
N VAL A 52 4.10 -7.15 -2.22
CA VAL A 52 3.71 -6.22 -1.16
C VAL A 52 2.19 -6.22 -1.04
N ASN A 53 1.70 -6.54 0.16
CA ASN A 53 0.28 -6.69 0.46
C ASN A 53 0.01 -5.88 1.72
N ASN A 54 -0.59 -4.69 1.59
CA ASN A 54 -0.75 -3.75 2.73
C ASN A 54 0.55 -3.56 3.54
N THR A 55 1.70 -3.70 2.90
CA THR A 55 3.01 -3.64 3.54
C THR A 55 3.49 -2.19 3.61
N SER A 56 4.11 -1.80 4.72
CA SER A 56 4.70 -0.46 4.86
C SER A 56 5.96 -0.32 4.01
N PHE A 57 6.26 0.91 3.58
CA PHE A 57 7.47 1.21 2.81
C PHE A 57 8.75 0.70 3.50
N SER A 58 8.87 0.88 4.82
CA SER A 58 10.03 0.41 5.59
C SER A 58 10.23 -1.11 5.56
N GLU A 59 9.16 -1.90 5.42
CA GLU A 59 9.29 -3.36 5.26
C GLU A 59 9.78 -3.74 3.87
N LEU A 60 9.28 -3.06 2.83
CA LEU A 60 9.80 -3.21 1.48
C LEU A 60 11.29 -2.85 1.42
N GLU A 61 11.67 -1.73 2.03
CA GLU A 61 13.04 -1.26 2.10
C GLU A 61 13.96 -2.30 2.75
N LYS A 62 13.57 -2.86 3.90
CA LYS A 62 14.30 -3.93 4.58
C LYS A 62 14.44 -5.18 3.70
N LYS A 63 13.38 -5.59 3.00
CA LYS A 63 13.43 -6.74 2.07
C LYS A 63 14.40 -6.47 0.92
N ILE A 64 14.35 -5.28 0.32
CA ILE A 64 15.26 -4.86 -0.75
C ILE A 64 16.70 -4.89 -0.25
N LYS A 65 16.99 -4.25 0.89
CA LYS A 65 18.32 -4.25 1.51
C LYS A 65 18.84 -5.67 1.77
N GLY A 66 17.99 -6.56 2.29
CA GLY A 66 18.34 -7.96 2.52
C GLY A 66 18.66 -8.73 1.24
N VAL A 67 17.82 -8.60 0.21
CA VAL A 67 18.00 -9.31 -1.07
C VAL A 67 19.22 -8.84 -1.83
N PHE A 68 19.46 -7.52 -1.86
CA PHE A 68 20.61 -6.93 -2.54
C PHE A 68 21.87 -6.85 -1.65
N SER A 69 21.80 -7.32 -0.40
CA SER A 69 22.89 -7.22 0.60
C SER A 69 23.47 -5.80 0.72
N ILE A 70 22.60 -4.79 0.69
CA ILE A 70 22.98 -3.39 0.77
C ILE A 70 23.41 -3.07 2.20
N LYS A 71 24.61 -2.50 2.36
CA LYS A 71 25.18 -2.16 3.67
C LYS A 71 24.87 -0.73 4.11
N CYS A 72 24.39 0.12 3.20
CA CYS A 72 24.03 1.51 3.49
C CYS A 72 22.87 1.59 4.49
N ALA A 73 22.96 2.58 5.39
CA ALA A 73 21.91 2.89 6.35
C ALA A 73 20.61 3.30 5.65
N ASN A 74 20.72 4.05 4.55
CA ASN A 74 19.61 4.56 3.77
C ASN A 74 19.74 4.13 2.30
N ILE A 75 18.59 3.91 1.65
CA ILE A 75 18.50 3.69 0.21
C ILE A 75 17.46 4.65 -0.36
N GLU A 76 17.71 5.15 -1.56
CA GLU A 76 16.72 5.89 -2.32
C GLU A 76 15.93 4.90 -3.19
N VAL A 77 14.61 4.87 -3.04
CA VAL A 77 13.72 4.07 -3.89
C VAL A 77 12.95 5.01 -4.78
N ARG A 78 13.16 4.96 -6.09
CA ARG A 78 12.49 5.83 -7.07
C ARG A 78 11.62 5.00 -7.99
N TYR A 79 10.40 5.43 -8.27
CA TYR A 79 9.56 4.79 -9.30
C TYR A 79 9.37 5.71 -10.48
N ARG A 80 9.03 5.13 -11.63
CA ARG A 80 8.64 5.90 -12.80
C ARG A 80 7.13 6.05 -12.82
N ASP A 81 6.65 7.29 -12.81
CA ASP A 81 5.23 7.59 -12.85
C ASP A 81 4.67 7.57 -14.30
N GLU A 82 3.36 7.80 -14.49
CA GLU A 82 2.68 7.79 -15.79
C GLU A 82 3.25 8.81 -16.78
N ASP A 83 3.64 9.99 -16.30
CA ASP A 83 4.33 11.03 -17.08
C ASP A 83 5.77 10.66 -17.44
N GLY A 84 6.29 9.57 -16.87
CA GLY A 84 7.62 9.08 -17.11
C GLY A 84 8.70 9.73 -16.25
N ASP A 85 8.32 10.54 -15.26
CA ASP A 85 9.20 11.13 -14.27
C ASP A 85 9.59 10.15 -13.17
N MET A 86 10.81 10.33 -12.63
CA MET A 86 11.33 9.50 -11.54
C MET A 86 10.98 10.14 -10.19
N VAL A 87 9.98 9.57 -9.52
CA VAL A 87 9.48 10.05 -8.23
C VAL A 87 10.13 9.26 -7.10
N LEU A 88 10.66 9.95 -6.09
CA LEU A 88 11.24 9.34 -4.91
C LEU A 88 10.12 8.87 -3.97
N ILE A 89 10.26 7.67 -3.42
CA ILE A 89 9.40 7.16 -2.36
C ILE A 89 10.21 7.22 -1.08
N SER A 90 9.82 8.09 -0.17
CA SER A 90 10.46 8.26 1.14
C SER A 90 9.53 7.90 2.30
N SER A 91 8.22 7.89 2.05
CA SER A 91 7.18 7.65 3.06
C SER A 91 6.16 6.60 2.63
N ASP A 92 5.42 6.05 3.59
CA ASP A 92 4.35 5.08 3.30
C ASP A 92 3.16 5.70 2.54
N GLU A 93 2.93 7.00 2.69
CA GLU A 93 1.94 7.75 1.92
C GLU A 93 2.31 7.77 0.43
N GLU A 94 3.54 8.18 0.10
CA GLU A 94 4.07 8.16 -1.27
C GLU A 94 4.07 6.75 -1.85
N PHE A 95 4.41 5.75 -1.03
CA PHE A 95 4.35 4.35 -1.45
C PHE A 95 2.93 3.92 -1.82
N LYS A 96 1.93 4.28 -1.01
CA LYS A 96 0.52 3.99 -1.29
C LYS A 96 0.04 4.72 -2.55
N ILE A 97 0.47 5.96 -2.76
CA ILE A 97 0.17 6.73 -3.98
C ILE A 97 0.74 6.00 -5.19
N ALA A 98 2.02 5.65 -5.17
CA ALA A 98 2.69 4.94 -6.26
C ALA A 98 2.02 3.60 -6.58
N LEU A 99 1.60 2.85 -5.55
CA LEU A 99 0.84 1.61 -5.73
C LEU A 99 -0.54 1.88 -6.33
N LYS A 100 -1.24 2.94 -5.91
CA LYS A 100 -2.57 3.31 -6.39
C LYS A 100 -2.53 3.75 -7.86
N GLU A 101 -1.53 4.53 -8.25
CA GLU A 101 -1.28 4.92 -9.66
C GLU A 101 -1.04 3.68 -10.53
N ASN A 102 -0.33 2.70 -9.98
CA ASN A 102 -0.04 1.43 -10.66
C ASN A 102 -1.09 0.32 -10.40
N ALA A 103 -2.27 0.66 -9.87
CA ALA A 103 -3.28 -0.32 -9.45
C ALA A 103 -3.93 -1.09 -10.62
N THR A 104 -4.01 -0.49 -11.80
CA THR A 104 -4.49 -1.17 -13.02
C THR A 104 -3.57 -2.31 -13.44
N SER A 105 -2.25 -2.15 -13.28
CA SER A 105 -1.25 -3.17 -13.65
C SER A 105 -0.80 -4.04 -12.47
N GLN A 106 -1.11 -3.65 -11.23
CA GLN A 106 -0.65 -4.26 -9.97
C GLN A 106 0.87 -4.49 -9.92
N LYS A 107 1.63 -3.73 -10.72
CA LYS A 107 3.06 -3.93 -10.95
C LYS A 107 3.71 -2.57 -11.03
N ILE A 108 4.68 -2.33 -10.17
CA ILE A 108 5.48 -1.11 -10.15
C ILE A 108 6.94 -1.46 -10.37
N ARG A 109 7.67 -0.63 -11.13
CA ARG A 109 9.12 -0.75 -11.29
C ARG A 109 9.79 0.35 -10.48
N VAL A 110 10.74 -0.04 -9.65
CA VAL A 110 11.50 0.88 -8.82
C VAL A 110 12.99 0.74 -9.08
N ASP A 111 13.68 1.86 -9.13
CA ASP A 111 15.12 2.00 -9.18
C ASP A 111 15.61 2.29 -7.75
N VAL A 112 16.51 1.44 -7.27
CA VAL A 112 17.06 1.52 -5.92
C VAL A 112 18.50 1.97 -6.01
N ARG A 113 18.82 3.01 -5.27
CA ARG A 113 20.18 3.57 -5.18
C ARG A 113 20.61 3.67 -3.72
N GLU A 114 21.90 3.65 -3.50
CA GLU A 114 22.46 3.95 -2.20
C GLU A 114 22.39 5.46 -1.98
N ASP A 115 21.84 5.86 -0.84
CA ASP A 115 21.85 7.24 -0.40
C ASP A 115 23.23 7.52 0.23
N TRP A 116 24.13 8.12 -0.52
CA TRP A 116 25.47 8.49 -0.05
C TRP A 116 25.38 9.83 0.68
N ILE A 117 24.82 9.83 1.88
CA ILE A 117 25.04 10.95 2.82
C ILE A 117 26.46 10.78 3.36
N ILE A 118 27.36 11.64 2.87
CA ILE A 118 28.76 11.79 3.32
C ILE A 118 28.80 12.55 4.64
#